data_AF-A0A7S2XY65-F1
#
_entry.id   AF-A0A7S2XY65-F1
#
_cell.length_a   1.000
_cell.length_b   1.000
_cell.length_c   1.000
_cell.angle_alpha   90.00
_cell.angle_beta   90.00
_cell.angle_gamma   90.00
#
_symmetry.space_group_name_H-M   'P 1'
#
loop_
_entity.id
_entity.type
_entity.pdbx_description
1 polymer ?
#
loop_
_entity_poly.entity_id
_entity_poly.type
_entity_poly.pdbx_seq_one_letter_code
_entity_poly.pdbx_strand_id
1 'polypeptide(L)'
;KKREKSEKGTSNPKPLSQAEKEYCYEEYDNMTGPLNDYAELAIQFGFLNLFVSAFPLTPLLGLINNWVEIRSDGFKLLTQMQRPTPAKVEDIGTWQVVFNLMNCAGVITNAAILCFTMDQLMEDLEMYQRVWLFFTIQVTMFGFMYLLSEAVPDVPVEVEIQLQRTEFLVDKIINQVADEDDPKFRSHDTKDVCFEIFPHPTGSFV
;
A
#
# COMPACT_ATOMS: atom_id res chain seq x y z
N LYS A 1 25.72 60.53 21.93
CA LYS A 1 26.65 59.47 22.43
C LYS A 1 26.61 58.31 21.43
N LYS A 2 27.77 58.04 20.82
CA LYS A 2 28.19 56.93 19.95
C LYS A 2 27.13 56.08 19.21
N ARG A 3 27.09 56.27 17.88
CA ARG A 3 26.88 55.19 16.92
C ARG A 3 28.09 54.25 17.01
N GLU A 4 27.91 53.06 17.53
CA GLU A 4 28.91 52.00 17.39
C GLU A 4 28.66 51.27 16.07
N LYS A 5 29.46 51.64 15.07
CA LYS A 5 29.81 50.78 13.94
C LYS A 5 30.44 49.52 14.54
N SER A 6 29.69 48.43 14.66
CA SER A 6 30.29 47.11 14.89
C SER A 6 30.72 46.56 13.52
N GLU A 7 32.03 46.67 13.32
CA GLU A 7 32.91 45.72 12.65
C GLU A 7 32.33 44.82 11.56
N LYS A 8 32.84 45.02 10.33
CA LYS A 8 32.97 43.97 9.32
C LYS A 8 33.93 42.90 9.87
N GLY A 9 33.45 42.09 10.80
CA GLY A 9 34.09 40.83 11.17
C GLY A 9 33.87 39.84 10.04
N THR A 10 34.93 39.19 9.60
CA THR A 10 34.92 37.91 8.89
C THR A 10 33.91 36.98 9.57
N SER A 11 32.65 37.01 9.13
CA SER A 11 31.60 36.22 9.73
C SER A 11 31.76 34.79 9.22
N ASN A 12 32.53 33.98 9.95
CA ASN A 12 32.29 32.55 9.90
C ASN A 12 30.79 32.36 10.17
N PRO A 13 30.00 31.86 9.20
CA PRO A 13 28.57 31.68 9.41
C PRO A 13 28.39 30.83 10.65
N LYS A 14 27.51 31.26 11.56
CA LYS A 14 27.12 30.44 12.70
C LYS A 14 26.67 29.08 12.15
N PRO A 15 27.06 27.95 12.76
CA PRO A 15 26.62 26.66 12.30
C PRO A 15 25.08 26.65 12.32
N LEU A 16 24.48 26.29 11.18
CA LEU A 16 23.03 26.23 11.01
C LEU A 16 22.41 25.37 12.11
N SER A 17 21.31 25.85 12.67
CA SER A 17 20.44 25.06 13.55
C SER A 17 19.92 23.83 12.80
N GLN A 18 19.55 22.78 13.53
CA GLN A 18 18.96 21.58 12.92
C GLN A 18 17.73 21.93 12.08
N ALA A 19 16.83 22.79 12.59
CA ALA A 19 15.64 23.21 11.86
C ALA A 19 15.98 23.98 10.56
N GLU A 20 17.04 24.80 10.56
CA GLU A 20 17.49 25.53 9.36
C GLU A 20 18.10 24.58 8.32
N LYS A 21 18.79 23.52 8.76
CA LYS A 21 19.28 22.45 7.87
C LYS A 21 18.12 21.65 7.29
N GLU A 22 17.15 21.26 8.12
CA GLU A 22 15.99 20.49 7.68
C GLU A 22 15.14 21.28 6.67
N TYR A 23 14.99 22.59 6.87
CA TYR A 23 14.32 23.47 5.92
C TYR A 23 14.99 23.53 4.53
N CYS A 24 16.27 23.16 4.43
CA CYS A 24 16.99 23.13 3.15
C CYS A 24 16.78 21.83 2.36
N TYR A 25 16.15 20.80 2.94
CA TYR A 25 15.80 19.57 2.21
C TYR A 25 14.62 19.78 1.26
N GLU A 26 14.45 18.85 0.33
CA GLU A 26 13.31 18.86 -0.58
C GLU A 26 12.02 18.52 0.18
N GLU A 27 10.92 19.19 -0.18
CA GLU A 27 9.61 18.92 0.42
C GLU A 27 8.99 17.69 -0.26
N TYR A 28 8.61 16.70 0.55
CA TYR A 28 7.82 15.58 0.06
C TYR A 28 6.34 16.00 0.06
N ASP A 29 5.87 16.48 -1.08
CA ASP A 29 4.46 16.84 -1.25
C ASP A 29 3.57 15.60 -1.15
N ASN A 30 2.57 15.69 -0.28
CA ASN A 30 1.63 14.61 0.02
C ASN A 30 0.79 14.17 -1.19
N MET A 31 0.71 14.99 -2.24
CA MET A 31 0.02 14.61 -3.48
C MET A 31 0.97 14.05 -4.54
N THR A 32 2.00 14.82 -4.91
CA THR A 32 2.89 14.45 -6.03
C THR A 32 3.92 13.39 -5.67
N GLY A 33 4.38 13.34 -4.41
CA GLY A 33 5.31 12.32 -3.93
C GLY A 33 4.75 10.90 -4.11
N PRO A 34 3.62 10.56 -3.46
CA PRO A 34 3.02 9.23 -3.60
C PRO A 34 2.63 8.91 -5.04
N LEU A 35 2.19 9.90 -5.82
CA LEU A 35 1.85 9.70 -7.23
C LEU A 35 3.06 9.19 -8.03
N ASN A 36 4.23 9.82 -7.86
CA ASN A 36 5.43 9.40 -8.55
C ASN A 36 5.91 8.01 -8.09
N ASP A 37 5.90 7.78 -6.78
CA ASP A 37 6.35 6.50 -6.21
C ASP A 37 5.42 5.34 -6.68
N TYR A 38 4.10 5.54 -6.73
CA TYR A 38 3.18 4.55 -7.31
C TYR A 38 3.32 4.40 -8.83
N ALA A 39 3.65 5.47 -9.56
CA ALA A 39 3.86 5.38 -11.01
C ALA A 39 5.05 4.49 -11.36
N GLU A 40 6.12 4.57 -10.58
CA GLU A 40 7.28 3.69 -10.70
C GLU A 40 6.90 2.22 -10.45
N LEU A 41 6.17 1.96 -9.36
CA LEU A 41 5.65 0.62 -9.07
C LEU A 41 4.71 0.10 -10.18
N ALA A 42 3.86 0.97 -10.73
CA ALA A 42 2.96 0.63 -11.82
C ALA A 42 3.70 0.23 -13.10
N ILE A 43 4.76 0.95 -13.47
CA ILE A 43 5.60 0.62 -14.63
C ILE A 43 6.29 -0.73 -14.42
N GLN A 44 6.88 -0.95 -13.25
CA GLN A 44 7.53 -2.22 -12.93
C GLN A 44 6.54 -3.39 -12.95
N PHE A 45 5.36 -3.20 -12.35
CA PHE A 45 4.28 -4.18 -12.39
C PHE A 45 3.82 -4.46 -13.82
N GLY A 46 3.71 -3.44 -14.67
CA GLY A 46 3.37 -3.59 -16.09
C GLY A 46 4.35 -4.50 -16.82
N PHE A 47 5.66 -4.32 -16.63
CA PHE A 47 6.68 -5.20 -17.22
C PHE A 47 6.56 -6.64 -16.72
N LEU A 48 6.34 -6.81 -15.41
CA LEU A 48 6.16 -8.12 -14.78
C LEU A 48 4.91 -8.82 -15.28
N ASN A 49 3.81 -8.10 -15.48
CA ASN A 49 2.52 -8.70 -15.74
C ASN A 49 2.26 -8.91 -17.25
N LEU A 50 2.60 -7.95 -18.10
CA LEU A 50 2.27 -8.00 -19.54
C LEU A 50 3.20 -8.92 -20.34
N PHE A 51 4.45 -9.06 -19.92
CA PHE A 51 5.52 -9.68 -20.74
C PHE A 51 6.20 -10.89 -20.08
N VAL A 52 5.61 -11.45 -19.02
CA VAL A 52 6.21 -12.61 -18.31
C VAL A 52 6.40 -13.82 -19.22
N SER A 53 5.47 -14.06 -20.16
CA SER A 53 5.57 -15.16 -21.12
C SER A 53 6.73 -15.00 -22.11
N ALA A 54 7.11 -13.75 -22.42
CA ALA A 54 8.23 -13.45 -23.31
C ALA A 54 9.58 -13.45 -22.56
N PHE A 55 9.60 -13.00 -21.29
CA PHE A 55 10.81 -12.99 -20.47
C PHE A 55 10.56 -13.60 -19.07
N PRO A 56 10.78 -14.92 -18.91
CA PRO A 56 10.49 -15.62 -17.67
C PRO A 56 11.33 -15.21 -16.45
N LEU A 57 12.46 -14.51 -16.66
CA LEU A 57 13.34 -14.04 -15.57
C LEU A 57 12.86 -12.73 -14.93
N THR A 58 11.89 -12.03 -15.55
CA THR A 58 11.38 -10.73 -15.07
C THR A 58 10.98 -10.77 -13.58
N PRO A 59 10.26 -11.79 -13.07
CA PRO A 59 9.91 -11.86 -11.64
C PRO A 59 11.10 -11.86 -10.69
N LEU A 60 12.21 -12.51 -11.06
CA LEU A 60 13.42 -12.51 -10.25
C LEU A 60 14.07 -11.13 -10.22
N LEU A 61 14.13 -10.46 -11.38
CA LEU A 61 14.65 -9.09 -11.47
C LEU A 61 13.78 -8.10 -10.70
N GLY A 62 12.46 -8.25 -10.79
CA GLY A 62 11.51 -7.45 -10.02
C GLY A 62 11.65 -7.64 -8.52
N LEU A 63 11.91 -8.86 -8.06
CA LEU A 63 12.17 -9.13 -6.64
C LEU A 63 13.44 -8.44 -6.15
N ILE A 64 14.53 -8.50 -6.92
CA ILE A 64 15.78 -7.81 -6.61
C ILE A 64 15.55 -6.30 -6.60
N ASN A 65 14.80 -5.77 -7.58
CA ASN A 65 14.49 -4.35 -7.64
C ASN A 65 13.71 -3.91 -6.40
N ASN A 66 12.62 -4.60 -6.05
CA ASN A 66 11.82 -4.28 -4.87
C ASN A 66 12.64 -4.33 -3.57
N TRP A 67 13.62 -5.24 -3.47
CA TRP A 67 14.49 -5.31 -2.30
C TRP A 67 15.41 -4.10 -2.16
N VAL A 68 15.98 -3.62 -3.28
CA VAL A 68 16.75 -2.37 -3.31
C VAL A 68 15.83 -1.18 -3.05
N GLU A 69 14.64 -1.17 -3.66
CA GLU A 69 13.72 -0.04 -3.65
C GLU A 69 13.24 0.33 -2.25
N ILE A 70 12.85 -0.68 -1.46
CA ILE A 70 12.46 -0.47 -0.05
C ILE A 70 13.58 0.23 0.74
N ARG A 71 14.85 -0.02 0.41
CA ARG A 71 16.00 0.60 1.07
C ARG A 71 16.31 1.99 0.51
N SER A 72 16.23 2.20 -0.80
CA SER A 72 16.44 3.52 -1.42
C SER A 72 15.36 4.50 -1.01
N ASP A 73 14.08 4.12 -1.04
CA ASP A 73 12.98 4.98 -0.61
C ASP A 73 13.06 5.33 0.88
N GLY A 74 13.39 4.35 1.71
CA GLY A 74 13.66 4.58 3.13
C GLY A 74 14.80 5.58 3.33
N PHE A 75 15.89 5.46 2.57
CA PHE A 75 17.02 6.39 2.65
C PHE A 75 16.65 7.80 2.16
N LYS A 76 15.90 7.92 1.05
CA LYS A 76 15.39 9.17 0.49
C LYS A 76 14.56 9.94 1.52
N LEU A 77 13.57 9.27 2.13
CA LEU A 77 12.70 9.88 3.14
C LEU A 77 13.45 10.27 4.42
N LEU A 78 14.47 9.52 4.83
CA LEU A 78 15.19 9.77 6.09
C LEU A 78 16.32 10.80 5.97
N THR A 79 16.90 10.99 4.78
CA THR A 79 18.15 11.76 4.64
C THR A 79 18.09 12.89 3.61
N GLN A 80 17.14 12.85 2.69
CA GLN A 80 17.06 13.79 1.56
C GLN A 80 15.81 14.68 1.60
N MET A 81 14.77 14.25 2.32
CA MET A 81 13.48 14.91 2.37
C MET A 81 13.21 15.56 3.73
N GLN A 82 12.41 16.63 3.71
CA GLN A 82 11.75 17.13 4.90
C GLN A 82 10.75 16.09 5.43
N ARG A 83 10.48 16.10 6.74
CA ARG A 83 9.47 15.22 7.31
C ARG A 83 8.08 15.57 6.72
N PRO A 84 7.44 14.65 5.98
CA PRO A 84 6.12 14.92 5.40
C PRO A 84 5.07 15.08 6.49
N THR A 85 4.07 15.91 6.22
CA THR A 85 2.92 16.08 7.13
C THR A 85 2.03 14.85 7.03
N PRO A 86 1.72 14.15 8.14
CA PRO A 86 0.91 12.94 8.08
C PRO A 86 -0.48 13.24 7.53
N ALA A 87 -0.85 12.56 6.45
CA ALA A 87 -2.18 12.58 5.87
C ALA A 87 -2.92 11.28 6.21
N LYS A 88 -4.20 11.39 6.61
CA LYS A 88 -5.06 10.22 6.81
C LYS A 88 -5.60 9.78 5.45
N VAL A 89 -5.35 8.52 5.08
CA VAL A 89 -5.86 7.88 3.87
C VAL A 89 -6.46 6.53 4.25
N GLU A 90 -7.51 6.11 3.55
CA GLU A 90 -8.22 4.85 3.82
C GLU A 90 -7.73 3.73 2.89
N ASP A 91 -7.32 4.07 1.67
CA ASP A 91 -6.86 3.15 0.64
C ASP A 91 -5.74 3.78 -0.24
N ILE A 92 -5.28 3.01 -1.22
CA ILE A 92 -4.32 3.48 -2.24
C ILE A 92 -4.98 4.31 -3.35
N GLY A 93 -6.31 4.45 -3.31
CA GLY A 93 -7.13 5.21 -4.25
C GLY A 93 -7.16 4.67 -5.67
N THR A 94 -7.15 5.59 -6.64
CA THR A 94 -7.27 5.31 -8.09
C THR A 94 -6.22 4.31 -8.62
N TRP A 95 -5.08 4.17 -7.94
CA TRP A 95 -4.06 3.20 -8.31
C TRP A 95 -4.58 1.76 -8.30
N GLN A 96 -5.53 1.42 -7.42
CA GLN A 96 -6.17 0.10 -7.44
C GLN A 96 -6.85 -0.18 -8.78
N VAL A 97 -7.55 0.81 -9.35
CA VAL A 97 -8.17 0.70 -10.68
C VAL A 97 -7.11 0.52 -11.76
N VAL A 98 -6.01 1.25 -11.67
CA VAL A 98 -4.88 1.14 -12.62
C VAL A 98 -4.26 -0.26 -12.59
N PHE A 99 -3.99 -0.82 -11.41
CA PHE A 99 -3.50 -2.19 -11.27
C PHE A 99 -4.51 -3.24 -11.77
N ASN A 100 -5.80 -3.04 -11.52
CA ASN A 100 -6.85 -3.93 -12.05
C ASN A 100 -6.92 -3.90 -13.58
N LEU A 101 -6.80 -2.72 -14.20
CA LEU A 101 -6.73 -2.59 -15.65
C LEU A 101 -5.48 -3.27 -16.22
N MET A 102 -4.34 -3.13 -15.56
CA MET A 102 -3.12 -3.83 -15.93
C MET A 102 -3.27 -5.35 -15.81
N ASN A 103 -3.94 -5.86 -14.78
CA ASN A 103 -4.24 -7.28 -14.63
C ASN A 103 -5.04 -7.81 -15.83
N CYS A 104 -6.13 -7.12 -16.21
CA CYS A 104 -6.91 -7.48 -17.38
C CYS A 104 -6.07 -7.46 -18.67
N ALA A 105 -5.24 -6.42 -18.85
CA ALA A 105 -4.34 -6.33 -20.00
C ALA A 105 -3.29 -7.44 -20.00
N GLY A 106 -2.80 -7.89 -18.84
CA GLY A 106 -1.88 -9.00 -18.67
C GLY A 106 -2.44 -10.32 -19.18
N VAL A 107 -3.68 -10.65 -18.83
CA VAL A 107 -4.37 -11.86 -19.31
C VAL A 107 -4.53 -11.83 -20.83
N ILE A 108 -4.93 -10.69 -21.38
CA ILE A 108 -5.09 -10.52 -22.83
C ILE A 108 -3.74 -10.67 -23.55
N THR A 109 -2.71 -9.96 -23.08
CA THR A 109 -1.40 -9.88 -23.74
C THR A 109 -0.68 -11.23 -23.72
N ASN A 110 -0.62 -11.90 -22.56
CA ASN A 110 0.07 -13.18 -22.45
C ASN A 110 -0.64 -14.28 -23.27
N ALA A 111 -1.97 -14.30 -23.30
CA ALA A 111 -2.70 -15.22 -24.16
C ALA A 111 -2.47 -14.93 -25.63
N ALA A 112 -2.37 -13.65 -26.03
CA ALA A 112 -2.08 -13.27 -27.41
C ALA A 112 -0.67 -13.72 -27.83
N ILE A 113 0.34 -13.54 -26.97
CA ILE A 113 1.71 -14.04 -27.19
C ILE A 113 1.68 -15.57 -27.37
N LEU A 114 0.95 -16.28 -26.52
CA LEU A 114 0.84 -17.73 -26.59
C LEU A 114 0.14 -18.22 -27.88
N CYS A 115 -0.93 -17.56 -28.32
CA CYS A 115 -1.72 -18.00 -29.48
C CYS A 115 -1.14 -17.58 -30.83
N PHE A 116 -0.51 -16.40 -30.90
CA PHE A 116 -0.12 -15.78 -32.17
C PHE A 116 1.39 -15.63 -32.35
N THR A 117 2.20 -15.82 -31.31
CA THR A 117 3.66 -15.66 -31.39
C THR A 117 4.41 -16.97 -31.17
N MET A 118 3.90 -17.86 -30.32
CA MET A 118 4.54 -19.14 -30.01
C MET A 118 4.22 -20.20 -31.08
N ASP A 119 4.86 -20.09 -32.25
CA ASP A 119 4.62 -21.03 -33.36
C ASP A 119 5.00 -22.47 -33.03
N GLN A 120 5.98 -22.71 -32.15
CA GLN A 120 6.38 -24.07 -31.74
C GLN A 120 5.27 -24.80 -30.99
N LEU A 121 4.41 -24.08 -30.27
CA LEU A 121 3.30 -24.67 -29.52
C LEU A 121 2.04 -24.81 -30.39
N MET A 122 1.92 -23.98 -31.43
CA MET A 122 0.71 -23.84 -32.25
C MET A 122 0.88 -24.38 -33.67
N GLU A 123 1.96 -25.10 -33.96
CA GLU A 123 2.35 -25.57 -35.31
C GLU A 123 1.24 -26.37 -35.99
N ASP A 124 0.57 -27.24 -35.25
CA ASP A 124 -0.49 -28.12 -35.76
C ASP A 124 -1.88 -27.45 -35.85
N LEU A 125 -2.01 -26.19 -35.44
CA LEU A 125 -3.31 -25.49 -35.35
C LEU A 125 -3.50 -24.47 -36.48
N GLU A 126 -4.64 -24.57 -37.15
CA GLU A 126 -5.08 -23.58 -38.13
C GLU A 126 -5.41 -22.24 -37.47
N MET A 127 -5.36 -21.15 -38.25
CA MET A 127 -5.63 -19.78 -37.75
C MET A 127 -6.98 -19.66 -37.02
N TYR A 128 -8.03 -20.30 -37.56
CA TYR A 128 -9.35 -20.30 -36.91
C TYR A 128 -9.33 -20.96 -35.54
N GLN A 129 -8.62 -22.08 -35.41
CA GLN A 129 -8.47 -22.80 -34.13
C GLN A 129 -7.69 -21.95 -33.12
N ARG A 130 -6.62 -21.26 -33.56
CA ARG A 130 -5.86 -20.33 -32.71
C ARG A 130 -6.72 -19.19 -32.17
N VAL A 131 -7.60 -18.62 -32.99
CA VAL A 131 -8.53 -17.55 -32.57
C VAL A 131 -9.57 -18.07 -31.56
N TRP A 132 -10.16 -19.24 -31.78
CA TRP A 132 -11.08 -19.84 -30.80
C TRP A 132 -10.41 -20.20 -29.48
N LEU A 133 -9.19 -20.71 -29.55
CA LEU A 133 -8.37 -21.01 -28.38
C LEU A 133 -8.09 -19.73 -27.59
N PHE A 134 -7.75 -18.62 -28.25
CA PHE A 134 -7.57 -17.32 -27.61
C PHE A 134 -8.82 -16.89 -26.82
N PHE A 135 -10.00 -16.88 -27.45
CA PHE A 135 -11.25 -16.51 -26.76
C PHE A 135 -11.59 -17.48 -25.61
N THR A 136 -11.34 -18.77 -25.79
CA THR A 136 -11.56 -19.78 -24.75
C THR A 136 -10.67 -19.53 -23.53
N ILE A 137 -9.39 -19.21 -23.75
CA ILE A 137 -8.46 -18.83 -22.68
C ILE A 137 -8.93 -17.55 -21.99
N GLN A 138 -9.35 -16.53 -22.74
CA GLN A 138 -9.85 -15.27 -22.15
C GLN A 138 -11.04 -15.52 -21.21
N VAL A 139 -12.08 -16.20 -21.69
CA VAL A 139 -13.28 -16.48 -20.90
C VAL A 139 -12.94 -17.31 -19.65
N THR A 140 -12.07 -18.30 -19.81
CA THR A 140 -11.65 -19.16 -18.69
C THR A 140 -10.85 -18.38 -17.63
N MET A 141 -9.87 -17.58 -18.06
CA MET A 141 -9.02 -16.81 -17.15
C MET A 141 -9.78 -15.67 -16.47
N PHE A 142 -10.63 -14.93 -17.18
CA PHE A 142 -11.48 -13.91 -16.56
C PHE A 142 -12.52 -14.52 -15.62
N GLY A 143 -13.10 -15.67 -15.98
CA GLY A 143 -13.97 -16.43 -15.09
C GLY A 143 -13.24 -16.85 -13.82
N PHE A 144 -12.00 -17.33 -13.94
CA PHE A 144 -11.17 -17.66 -12.79
C PHE A 144 -10.82 -16.44 -11.93
N MET A 145 -10.48 -15.29 -12.54
CA MET A 145 -10.24 -14.05 -11.80
C MET A 145 -11.48 -13.61 -11.01
N TYR A 146 -12.66 -13.70 -11.60
CA TYR A 146 -13.92 -13.38 -10.92
C TYR A 146 -14.20 -14.35 -9.76
N LEU A 147 -13.98 -15.66 -9.97
CA LEU A 147 -14.11 -16.64 -8.90
C LEU A 147 -13.15 -16.38 -7.74
N LEU A 148 -11.91 -15.97 -8.03
CA LEU A 148 -10.94 -15.59 -7.01
C LEU A 148 -11.37 -14.33 -6.24
N SER A 149 -11.97 -13.33 -6.89
CA SER A 149 -12.43 -12.13 -6.19
C SER A 149 -13.61 -12.41 -5.25
N GLU A 150 -14.45 -13.39 -5.57
CA GLU A 150 -15.55 -13.81 -4.69
C GLU A 150 -15.07 -14.75 -3.56
N ALA A 151 -14.04 -15.55 -3.81
CA ALA A 151 -13.51 -16.51 -2.83
C ALA A 151 -12.69 -15.85 -1.70
N VAL A 152 -12.08 -14.70 -1.97
CA VAL A 152 -11.24 -13.99 -1.01
C VAL A 152 -12.02 -12.81 -0.44
N PRO A 153 -12.45 -12.85 0.84
CA PRO A 153 -13.12 -11.71 1.46
C PRO A 153 -12.14 -10.54 1.61
N ASP A 154 -12.56 -9.33 1.24
CA ASP A 154 -11.74 -8.12 1.31
C ASP A 154 -11.30 -7.78 2.76
N VAL A 155 -12.15 -8.12 3.73
CA VAL A 155 -11.89 -7.88 5.16
C VAL A 155 -11.68 -9.20 5.87
N PRO A 156 -10.52 -9.42 6.52
CA PRO A 156 -10.30 -10.61 7.33
C PRO A 156 -11.14 -10.57 8.62
N VAL A 157 -11.56 -11.74 9.10
CA VAL A 157 -12.45 -11.92 10.28
C VAL A 157 -11.96 -11.16 11.51
N GLU A 158 -10.65 -11.13 11.75
CA GLU A 158 -10.07 -10.43 12.91
C GLU A 158 -10.36 -8.93 12.88
N VAL A 159 -10.32 -8.32 11.69
CA VAL A 159 -10.59 -6.88 11.52
C VAL A 159 -12.09 -6.60 11.68
N GLU A 160 -12.96 -7.49 11.21
CA GLU A 160 -14.41 -7.38 11.42
C GLU A 160 -14.76 -7.37 12.91
N ILE A 161 -14.18 -8.29 13.69
CA ILE A 161 -14.36 -8.33 15.15
C ILE A 161 -13.88 -7.02 15.79
N GLN A 162 -12.77 -6.44 15.31
CA GLN A 162 -12.24 -5.17 15.83
C GLN A 162 -13.12 -3.97 15.50
N LEU A 163 -13.69 -3.92 14.29
CA LEU A 163 -14.64 -2.90 13.90
C LEU A 163 -15.91 -2.98 14.76
N GLN A 164 -16.47 -4.18 14.94
CA GLN A 164 -17.63 -4.41 15.80
C GLN A 164 -17.38 -3.97 17.26
N ARG A 165 -16.18 -4.26 17.80
CA ARG A 165 -15.80 -3.80 19.15
C ARG A 165 -15.72 -2.28 19.23
N THR A 166 -15.16 -1.64 18.21
CA THR A 166 -15.04 -0.18 18.16
C THR A 166 -16.41 0.46 18.05
N GLU A 167 -17.30 -0.06 17.20
CA GLU A 167 -18.70 0.38 17.10
C GLU A 167 -19.44 0.23 18.44
N PHE A 168 -19.29 -0.92 19.11
CA PHE A 168 -19.88 -1.15 20.42
C PHE A 168 -19.38 -0.14 21.47
N LEU A 169 -18.06 0.11 21.53
CA LEU A 169 -17.49 1.08 22.46
C LEU A 169 -17.95 2.52 22.16
N VAL A 170 -18.02 2.90 20.88
CA VAL A 170 -18.53 4.21 20.46
C VAL A 170 -19.99 4.37 20.89
N ASP A 171 -20.81 3.36 20.68
CA ASP A 171 -22.22 3.40 21.03
C ASP A 171 -22.45 3.52 22.55
N LYS A 172 -21.67 2.78 23.34
CA LYS A 172 -21.78 2.79 24.81
C LYS A 172 -21.18 4.03 25.45
N ILE A 173 -19.99 4.45 25.01
CA ILE A 173 -19.25 5.54 25.66
C ILE A 173 -19.64 6.90 25.11
N ILE A 174 -19.73 7.03 23.78
CA ILE A 174 -19.96 8.31 23.11
C ILE A 174 -21.45 8.58 22.98
N ASN A 175 -22.22 7.64 22.44
CA ASN A 175 -23.65 7.83 22.21
C ASN A 175 -24.50 7.56 23.46
N GLN A 176 -23.94 6.92 24.49
CA GLN A 176 -24.59 6.58 25.76
C GLN A 176 -25.93 5.86 25.56
N VAL A 177 -26.01 4.99 24.56
CA VAL A 177 -27.22 4.21 24.29
C VAL A 177 -27.43 3.20 25.43
N ALA A 178 -28.56 3.34 26.13
CA ALA A 178 -28.96 2.44 27.20
C ALA A 178 -29.00 1.00 26.70
N ASP A 179 -28.51 0.06 27.51
CA ASP A 179 -28.71 -1.36 27.22
C ASP A 179 -30.22 -1.63 27.11
N GLU A 180 -30.65 -2.31 26.06
CA GLU A 180 -31.96 -2.95 26.12
C GLU A 180 -31.90 -3.94 27.28
N ASP A 181 -32.79 -3.79 28.27
CA ASP A 181 -32.84 -4.67 29.44
C ASP A 181 -32.99 -6.13 28.98
N ASP A 182 -31.89 -6.86 28.81
CA ASP A 182 -31.93 -8.30 28.58
C ASP A 182 -32.47 -8.95 29.87
N PRO A 183 -33.69 -9.53 29.86
CA PRO A 183 -34.24 -10.14 31.05
C PRO A 183 -33.41 -11.32 31.57
N LYS A 184 -32.40 -11.81 30.83
CA LYS A 184 -31.51 -12.90 31.25
C LYS A 184 -30.33 -12.50 32.14
N PHE A 185 -29.98 -11.23 32.28
CA PHE A 185 -28.80 -10.84 33.08
C PHE A 185 -29.10 -9.79 34.15
N ARG A 186 -30.15 -10.04 34.96
CA ARG A 186 -30.32 -9.33 36.24
C ARG A 186 -29.52 -10.01 37.34
N SER A 187 -28.24 -9.66 37.42
CA SER A 187 -27.46 -9.43 38.66
C SER A 187 -25.98 -9.71 38.40
N HIS A 188 -25.16 -8.67 38.23
CA HIS A 188 -23.90 -8.54 38.96
C HIS A 188 -23.42 -7.09 38.91
N ASP A 189 -23.07 -6.60 40.10
CA ASP A 189 -22.69 -5.24 40.47
C ASP A 189 -21.63 -4.64 39.52
N THR A 190 -21.93 -3.49 38.91
CA THR A 190 -21.07 -2.76 37.95
C THR A 190 -19.90 -2.02 38.61
N LYS A 191 -19.38 -2.53 39.74
CA LYS A 191 -18.30 -1.89 40.50
C LYS A 191 -16.90 -2.40 40.20
N ASP A 192 -16.76 -3.51 39.46
CA ASP A 192 -15.46 -4.18 39.28
C ASP A 192 -15.01 -4.30 37.81
N VAL A 193 -15.42 -3.40 36.91
CA VAL A 193 -14.84 -3.36 35.55
C VAL A 193 -13.52 -2.58 35.60
N CYS A 194 -12.46 -3.26 36.04
CA CYS A 194 -11.10 -2.75 35.91
C CYS A 194 -10.67 -2.88 34.44
N PHE A 195 -10.61 -1.75 33.73
CA PHE A 195 -10.08 -1.66 32.37
C PHE A 195 -8.55 -1.76 32.39
N GLU A 196 -7.99 -2.96 32.29
CA GLU A 196 -6.58 -3.13 31.92
C GLU A 196 -6.43 -2.98 30.40
N ILE A 197 -6.23 -1.73 29.94
CA ILE A 197 -6.08 -1.39 28.50
C ILE A 197 -4.63 -1.53 28.02
N PHE A 198 -3.65 -1.82 28.89
CA PHE A 198 -2.26 -2.01 28.47
C PHE A 198 -1.60 -3.19 29.19
N PRO A 199 -0.99 -4.16 28.47
CA PRO A 199 -0.06 -5.07 29.13
C PRO A 199 1.11 -4.22 29.66
N HIS A 200 1.32 -4.27 30.97
CA HIS A 200 2.49 -3.67 31.60
C HIS A 200 3.78 -4.19 30.95
N PRO A 201 4.80 -3.36 30.71
CA PRO A 201 6.09 -3.84 30.27
C PRO A 201 6.78 -4.57 31.42
N THR A 202 6.58 -5.88 31.53
CA THR A 202 7.45 -6.74 32.33
C THR A 202 8.73 -6.99 31.53
N GLY A 203 9.63 -6.03 31.60
CA GLY A 203 10.96 -6.09 31.02
C GLY A 203 11.88 -5.17 31.80
N SER A 204 12.29 -5.62 32.98
CA SER A 204 13.36 -4.99 33.76
C SER A 204 14.64 -4.97 32.93
N PHE A 205 15.11 -3.77 32.63
CA PHE A 205 16.50 -3.51 32.29
C PHE A 205 17.40 -4.08 33.39
N VAL A 206 18.23 -5.06 33.02
CA VAL A 206 19.58 -5.29 33.54
C VAL A 206 20.46 -5.59 32.34
#